data_AF-A0A7L4RHY8-F1
#
_entry.id   AF-A0A7L4RHY8-F1
#
_cell.length_a   1.000
_cell.length_b   1.000
_cell.length_c   1.000
_cell.angle_alpha   90.00
_cell.angle_beta   90.00
_cell.angle_gamma   90.00
#
_symmetry.space_group_name_H-M   'P 1'
#
loop_
_entity.id
_entity.type
_entity.pdbx_description
1 polymer ?
#
loop_
_entity_poly.entity_id
_entity_poly.type
_entity_poly.pdbx_seq_one_letter_code
_entity_poly.pdbx_strand_id
1 'polypeptide(L)' 'MLVEPATAEVVEVLGKTGIYGEVYQAMCKILDGRDKGRVIRRNIKGPIKRGDIIILLETEREAKPIKAK' A
#
# COMPACT_ATOMS: atom_id res chain seq x y z
N MET A 1 -6.06 -17.59 13.38
CA MET A 1 -5.14 -17.77 12.23
C MET A 1 -4.07 -16.70 12.39
N LEU A 2 -2.80 -17.09 12.48
CA LEU A 2 -1.70 -16.12 12.52
C LEU A 2 -1.58 -15.52 11.11
N VAL A 3 -1.88 -14.24 10.96
CA VAL A 3 -1.69 -13.53 9.70
C VAL A 3 -0.20 -13.21 9.61
N GLU A 4 0.48 -13.82 8.64
CA GLU A 4 1.89 -13.55 8.41
C GLU A 4 2.04 -12.19 7.71
N PRO A 5 2.86 -11.27 8.25
CA PRO A 5 3.13 -10.01 7.59
C PRO A 5 3.87 -10.27 6.26
N ALA A 6 3.50 -9.53 5.22
CA ALA A 6 4.10 -9.66 3.90
C ALA A 6 4.88 -8.39 3.53
N THR A 7 6.01 -8.55 2.87
CA THR A 7 6.75 -7.43 2.28
C THR A 7 6.13 -7.03 0.94
N ALA A 8 6.08 -5.74 0.67
CA ALA A 8 5.56 -5.21 -0.59
C ALA A 8 6.39 -4.02 -1.08
N GLU A 9 6.56 -3.92 -2.40
CA GLU A 9 7.24 -2.81 -3.07
C GLU A 9 6.22 -1.79 -3.57
N VAL A 10 6.47 -0.51 -3.32
CA VAL A 10 5.69 0.59 -3.89
C VAL A 10 5.96 0.68 -5.39
N VAL A 11 4.98 0.32 -6.21
CA VAL A 11 5.10 0.37 -7.68
C VAL A 11 4.66 1.70 -8.27
N GLU A 12 3.69 2.37 -7.65
CA GLU A 12 3.15 3.66 -8.10
C GLU A 12 2.59 4.47 -6.93
N VAL A 13 2.88 5.77 -6.88
CA VAL A 13 2.27 6.69 -5.92
C VAL A 13 1.11 7.40 -6.62
N LEU A 14 -0.12 7.15 -6.16
CA LEU A 14 -1.35 7.66 -6.77
C LEU A 14 -1.66 9.10 -6.36
N GLY A 15 -1.26 9.51 -5.16
CA GLY A 15 -1.45 10.87 -4.67
C GLY A 15 -1.51 10.98 -3.16
N LYS A 16 -1.78 12.19 -2.66
CA LYS A 16 -2.00 12.47 -1.23
C LYS A 16 -3.49 12.48 -0.91
N THR A 17 -3.83 12.00 0.28
CA THR A 17 -5.17 11.95 0.86
C THR A 17 -5.12 12.21 2.36
N GLY A 18 -6.30 12.22 3.00
CA GLY A 18 -6.49 12.56 4.40
C GLY A 18 -6.67 14.07 4.62
N ILE A 19 -7.39 14.44 5.68
CA ILE A 19 -7.77 15.83 5.99
C ILE A 19 -6.52 16.74 6.07
N TYR A 20 -5.42 16.22 6.62
CA TYR A 20 -4.18 16.96 6.80
C TYR A 20 -3.12 16.67 5.72
N GLY A 21 -3.43 15.88 4.68
CA GLY A 21 -2.49 15.57 3.59
C GLY A 21 -1.28 14.70 3.97
N GLU A 22 -1.34 14.01 5.11
CA GLU A 22 -0.25 13.18 5.65
C GLU A 22 -0.20 11.76 5.08
N VAL A 23 -1.25 11.34 4.34
CA VAL A 23 -1.39 9.98 3.86
C VAL A 23 -1.17 9.96 2.35
N TYR A 24 -0.27 9.12 1.88
CA TYR A 24 -0.09 8.83 0.48
C TYR A 24 -0.86 7.57 0.13
N GLN A 25 -1.55 7.59 -1.00
CA GLN A 25 -2.14 6.40 -1.57
C GLN A 25 -1.19 5.87 -2.65
N ALA A 26 -0.92 4.57 -2.61
CA ALA A 26 -0.01 3.91 -3.54
C ALA A 26 -0.51 2.53 -3.95
N MET A 27 -0.03 2.07 -5.10
CA MET A 27 -0.11 0.68 -5.53
C MET A 27 1.15 -0.03 -5.03
N CYS A 28 0.99 -1.15 -4.35
CA CYS A 28 2.08 -1.94 -3.79
C CYS A 28 2.02 -3.38 -4.31
N LYS A 29 3.15 -3.91 -4.79
CA LYS A 29 3.29 -5.29 -5.23
C LYS A 29 3.83 -6.16 -4.11
N ILE A 30 3.11 -7.21 -3.75
CA ILE A 30 3.51 -8.13 -2.69
C ILE A 30 4.67 -9.01 -3.17
N LEU A 31 5.72 -9.14 -2.36
CA LEU A 31 6.98 -9.82 -2.72
C LEU A 31 7.11 -11.23 -2.13
N ASP A 32 6.39 -11.52 -1.05
CA ASP A 32 6.42 -12.80 -0.32
C ASP A 32 5.01 -13.22 0.17
N GLY A 33 4.95 -14.37 0.86
CA GLY A 33 3.72 -14.90 1.43
C GLY A 33 2.71 -15.42 0.39
N ARG A 34 1.49 -15.66 0.87
CA ARG A 34 0.39 -16.28 0.11
C ARG A 34 -0.04 -15.47 -1.12
N ASP A 35 0.02 -14.15 -1.02
CA ASP A 35 -0.49 -13.21 -2.02
C ASP A 35 0.62 -12.64 -2.93
N LYS A 36 1.81 -13.27 -2.94
CA LYS A 36 2.96 -12.86 -3.73
C LYS A 36 2.58 -12.56 -5.19
N GLY A 37 3.05 -11.43 -5.69
CA GLY A 37 2.81 -10.96 -7.05
C GLY A 37 1.54 -10.14 -7.25
N ARG A 38 0.58 -10.20 -6.33
CA ARG A 38 -0.61 -9.32 -6.38
C ARG A 38 -0.19 -7.86 -6.16
N VAL A 39 -0.86 -6.96 -6.86
CA VAL A 39 -0.72 -5.51 -6.68
C VAL A 39 -1.99 -5.00 -6.01
N ILE A 40 -1.84 -4.37 -4.84
CA ILE A 40 -2.96 -3.90 -4.02
C ILE A 40 -2.81 -2.41 -3.72
N ARG A 41 -3.95 -1.72 -3.53
CA ARG A 41 -3.93 -0.31 -3.13
C ARG A 41 -3.80 -0.13 -1.63
N ARG A 42 -2.87 0.72 -1.19
CA ARG A 42 -2.63 1.01 0.24
C ARG A 42 -2.47 2.49 0.56
N ASN A 43 -2.87 2.82 1.78
CA ASN A 43 -2.67 4.12 2.39
C ASN A 43 -1.44 4.01 3.29
N ILE A 44 -0.46 4.90 3.09
CA ILE A 44 0.82 4.92 3.79
C ILE A 44 0.97 6.30 4.42
N LYS A 45 1.28 6.36 5.72
CA LYS A 45 1.52 7.63 6.41
C LYS A 45 2.95 8.08 6.15
N GLY A 46 3.12 9.34 5.79
CA GLY A 46 4.42 9.95 5.54
C GLY A 46 4.89 9.82 4.09
N PRO A 47 5.96 10.53 3.72
CA PRO A 47 6.47 10.55 2.35
C PRO A 47 6.94 9.18 1.90
N ILE A 48 6.59 8.81 0.66
CA ILE A 48 6.99 7.58 -0.01
C ILE A 48 7.43 7.88 -1.43
N LYS A 49 8.21 6.96 -2.00
CA LYS A 49 8.62 6.97 -3.41
C LYS A 49 8.48 5.58 -4.02
N ARG A 50 8.46 5.52 -5.35
CA ARG A 50 8.52 4.25 -6.09
C ARG A 50 9.78 3.47 -5.70
N GLY A 51 9.64 2.17 -5.48
CA GLY A 51 10.69 1.26 -5.06
C GLY A 51 10.88 1.14 -3.54
N ASP A 52 10.17 1.93 -2.73
CA ASP A 52 10.18 1.74 -1.27
C ASP A 52 9.59 0.38 -0.91
N ILE A 53 10.20 -0.28 0.08
CA ILE A 53 9.71 -1.54 0.63
C ILE A 53 8.94 -1.26 1.92
N ILE A 54 7.73 -1.81 2.01
CA ILE A 54 6.87 -1.71 3.19
C ILE A 54 6.51 -3.11 3.69
N ILE A 55 6.15 -3.18 4.97
CA ILE A 55 5.58 -4.39 5.56
C ILE A 55 4.06 -4.18 5.68
N LEU A 56 3.30 -5.12 5.13
CA LEU A 56 1.87 -5.21 5.25
C LEU A 56 1.52 -6.25 6.31
N LEU A 57 0.82 -5.83 7.37
CA LEU A 57 0.31 -6.76 8.37
C LEU A 57 -0.78 -7.69 7.80
N GLU A 58 -1.50 -7.22 6.78
CA GLU A 58 -2.58 -7.95 6.13
C GLU A 58 -2.64 -7.60 4.62
N THR A 59 -2.73 -8.61 3.77
CA THR A 59 -2.78 -8.47 2.30
C THR A 59 -4.20 -8.55 1.73
N GLU A 60 -5.18 -8.93 2.54
CA GLU A 60 -6.56 -9.24 2.10
C GLU A 60 -7.37 -8.01 1.67
N ARG A 61 -7.13 -6.85 2.29
CA ARG A 61 -7.94 -5.63 2.12
C ARG A 61 -7.34 -4.70 1.06
N GLU A 62 -8.12 -3.74 0.57
CA GLU A 62 -7.60 -2.69 -0.29
C GLU A 62 -8.18 -1.32 0.08
N ALA A 63 -7.36 -0.28 -0.04
CA ALA A 63 -7.84 1.07 0.13
C ALA A 63 -8.77 1.44 -1.04
N LYS A 64 -9.88 2.11 -0.71
CA LYS A 64 -10.78 2.67 -1.73
C LYS A 64 -10.03 3.72 -2.55
N PRO A 65 -10.32 3.86 -3.86
CA PRO A 65 -9.71 4.89 -4.68
C PRO A 65 -9.98 6.27 -4.07
N ILE A 66 -8.98 7.16 -4.14
CA ILE A 66 -9.22 8.59 -3.95
C ILE A 66 -10.25 9.01 -5.00
N LYS A 67 -11.39 9.56 -4.55
CA LYS A 67 -12.33 10.21 -5.44
C LYS A 67 -11.77 11.61 -5.72
N ALA A 68 -11.38 11.86 -6.96
CA ALA A 68 -11.19 13.23 -7.43
C ALA A 68 -12.53 13.97 -7.24
N LYS A 69 -12.46 15.17 -6.66
CA LYS A 69 -13.61 16.07 -6.59
C LYS A 69 -13.75 16.79 -7.92
#